data_AF-A0A961TDZ6-F1
#
_entry.id   AF-A0A961TDZ6-F1
#
_cell.length_a   1.000
_cell.length_b   1.000
_cell.length_c   1.000
_cell.angle_alpha   90.00
_cell.angle_beta   90.00
_cell.angle_gamma   90.00
#
_symmetry.space_group_name_H-M   'P 1'
#
loop_
_entity.id
_entity.type
_entity.pdbx_description
1 polymer ?
#
loop_
_entity_poly.entity_id
_entity_poly.type
_entity_poly.pdbx_seq_one_letter_code
_entity_poly.pdbx_strand_id
1 'polypeptide(L)'
;AFALPGGYLYVTRGLLALANDSSELAAVIAHEMAHVSANHAILRQEKLSSSRVGEEVVHEVLGNSVAAKVALASNKLKLADFSREQELQADAVGIRMTGNAGFDPYAASRFLETMQAYQAYKAGNSDPFDDVTFLSSHPTTPQRVELAKRHARFFGAPGIGEQGQERYLKGIDGLLYGDTADEGYVRGRVFSHVGLGITFTVPEGSRIDNQPKAIIISGPGDIATRFDAAVLSRRQGLGDYLKSGWINGLVESSIIETQTPSGLNMAIAEARAENWQFRITVIQIENQAYRFITAAPVGATQLPTVSQAITATFRKMTQAEQAALAPLRIRLVKVSDQDTVGSLAARMKSGDDALKLFRVINGLTPGENPAPGSMVKIVSDQ
;
A
#
# COMPACT_ATOMS: atom_id res chain seq x y z
N ALA A 1 2.95 -1.36 12.75
CA ALA A 1 4.06 -0.71 13.47
C ALA A 1 5.32 -1.49 13.10
N PHE A 2 6.49 -1.05 13.53
CA PHE A 2 7.68 -1.89 13.51
C PHE A 2 8.68 -1.39 14.54
N ALA A 3 9.43 -2.32 15.14
CA ALA A 3 10.57 -2.01 15.99
C ALA A 3 11.90 -2.05 15.22
N LEU A 4 12.79 -1.10 15.51
CA LEU A 4 14.19 -1.13 15.06
C LEU A 4 15.13 -1.57 16.20
N PRO A 5 16.31 -2.12 15.89
CA PRO A 5 17.36 -2.37 16.88
C PRO A 5 17.63 -1.11 17.73
N GLY A 6 17.67 -1.27 19.05
CA GLY A 6 17.81 -0.15 20.00
C GLY A 6 16.51 0.28 20.68
N GLY A 7 15.36 -0.34 20.36
CA GLY A 7 14.10 -0.12 21.08
C GLY A 7 13.22 1.01 20.54
N TYR A 8 13.53 1.53 19.36
CA TYR A 8 12.69 2.53 18.67
C TYR A 8 11.48 1.86 18.02
N LEU A 9 10.29 2.39 18.30
CA LEU A 9 9.02 1.91 17.77
C LEU A 9 8.42 2.94 16.83
N TYR A 10 8.06 2.51 15.62
CA TYR A 10 7.43 3.36 14.61
C TYR A 10 5.98 2.91 14.38
N VAL A 11 5.06 3.87 14.36
CA VAL A 11 3.64 3.64 14.10
C VAL A 11 3.24 4.34 12.81
N THR A 12 2.70 3.58 11.85
CA THR A 12 2.29 4.13 10.56
C THR A 12 0.92 4.80 10.67
N ARG A 13 0.66 5.79 9.80
CA ARG A 13 -0.64 6.47 9.72
C ARG A 13 -1.77 5.50 9.38
N GLY A 14 -1.51 4.55 8.49
CA GLY A 14 -2.48 3.50 8.14
C GLY A 14 -2.87 2.64 9.33
N LEU A 15 -1.91 2.29 10.21
CA LEU A 15 -2.23 1.56 11.44
C LEU A 15 -3.10 2.39 12.38
N LEU A 16 -2.79 3.67 12.55
CA LEU A 16 -3.59 4.57 13.38
C LEU A 16 -5.02 4.73 12.82
N ALA A 17 -5.16 4.77 11.51
CA ALA A 17 -6.47 4.82 10.84
C ALA A 17 -7.29 3.54 11.05
N LEU A 18 -6.65 2.37 11.15
CA LEU A 18 -7.32 1.08 11.37
C LEU A 18 -7.73 0.86 12.82
N ALA A 19 -6.87 1.18 13.79
CA ALA A 19 -7.20 1.00 15.20
C ALA A 19 -8.40 1.87 15.60
N ASN A 20 -9.26 1.35 16.48
CA ASN A 20 -10.51 1.98 16.89
C ASN A 20 -10.45 2.57 18.30
N ASP A 21 -9.42 2.25 19.08
CA ASP A 21 -9.22 2.77 20.41
C ASP A 21 -7.76 2.70 20.86
N SER A 22 -7.49 3.20 22.08
CA SER A 22 -6.13 3.25 22.63
C SER A 22 -5.60 1.86 22.98
N SER A 23 -6.46 0.91 23.37
CA SER A 23 -6.03 -0.44 23.74
C SER A 23 -5.62 -1.26 22.54
N GLU A 24 -6.25 -1.09 21.37
CA GLU A 24 -5.82 -1.71 20.11
C GLU A 24 -4.43 -1.22 19.69
N LEU A 25 -4.18 0.10 19.77
CA LEU A 25 -2.84 0.64 19.53
C LEU A 25 -1.84 0.12 20.57
N ALA A 26 -2.21 0.07 21.85
CA ALA A 26 -1.36 -0.45 22.91
C ALA A 26 -1.02 -1.93 22.69
N ALA A 27 -1.97 -2.74 22.21
CA ALA A 27 -1.75 -4.14 21.89
C ALA A 27 -0.75 -4.32 20.75
N VAL A 28 -0.82 -3.50 19.70
CA VAL A 28 0.19 -3.49 18.64
C VAL A 28 1.56 -3.10 19.18
N ILE A 29 1.64 -2.04 20.00
CA ILE A 29 2.92 -1.60 20.60
C ILE A 29 3.50 -2.69 21.49
N ALA A 30 2.67 -3.34 22.30
CA ALA A 30 3.07 -4.45 23.16
C ALA A 30 3.56 -5.66 22.36
N HIS A 31 2.94 -5.94 21.21
CA HIS A 31 3.40 -6.97 20.27
C HIS A 31 4.80 -6.69 19.73
N GLU A 32 5.06 -5.46 19.29
CA GLU A 32 6.39 -5.04 18.83
C GLU A 32 7.43 -5.11 19.97
N MET A 33 7.06 -4.68 21.18
CA MET A 33 7.91 -4.83 22.37
C MET A 33 8.20 -6.30 22.70
N ALA A 34 7.24 -7.19 22.46
CA ALA A 34 7.43 -8.63 22.62
C ALA A 34 8.47 -9.16 21.63
N HIS A 35 8.46 -8.73 20.36
CA HIS A 35 9.51 -9.08 19.40
C HIS A 35 10.90 -8.60 19.84
N VAL A 36 10.99 -7.39 20.38
CA VAL A 36 12.25 -6.83 20.90
C VAL A 36 12.74 -7.63 22.11
N SER A 37 11.88 -7.84 23.10
CA SER A 37 12.24 -8.56 24.34
C SER A 37 12.60 -10.04 24.08
N ALA A 38 12.04 -10.66 23.05
CA ALA A 38 12.35 -12.02 22.63
C ALA A 38 13.51 -12.11 21.62
N ASN A 39 14.19 -11.00 21.30
CA ASN A 39 15.29 -10.92 20.33
C ASN A 39 14.94 -11.50 18.94
N HIS A 40 13.66 -11.50 18.54
CA HIS A 40 13.22 -12.11 17.28
C HIS A 40 13.91 -11.46 16.06
N ALA A 41 14.16 -10.15 16.10
CA ALA A 41 14.85 -9.43 15.04
C ALA A 41 16.33 -9.83 14.89
N ILE A 42 17.02 -10.17 16.00
CA ILE A 42 18.41 -10.63 15.99
C ILE A 42 18.47 -12.05 15.40
N LEU A 43 17.61 -12.95 15.89
CA LEU A 43 17.50 -14.31 15.36
C LEU A 43 17.17 -14.33 13.86
N ARG A 44 16.33 -13.38 13.40
CA ARG A 44 16.04 -13.15 11.98
C ARG A 44 17.28 -12.71 11.21
N GLN A 45 18.04 -11.74 11.73
CA GLN A 45 19.26 -11.25 11.10
C GLN A 45 20.32 -12.35 10.98
N GLU A 46 20.47 -13.18 12.02
CA GLU A 46 21.37 -14.33 12.01
C GLU A 46 20.97 -15.34 10.93
N LYS A 47 19.68 -15.65 10.80
CA LYS A 47 19.14 -16.53 9.74
C LYS A 47 19.35 -15.97 8.33
N LEU A 48 19.21 -14.66 8.15
CA LEU A 48 19.51 -13.98 6.88
C LEU A 48 21.02 -13.96 6.56
N SER A 49 21.87 -13.87 7.59
CA SER A 49 23.33 -13.90 7.42
C SER A 49 23.85 -15.31 7.10
N SER A 50 23.26 -16.35 7.69
CA SER A 50 23.60 -17.74 7.37
C SER A 50 23.09 -18.16 5.99
N SER A 51 21.96 -17.60 5.52
CA SER A 51 21.49 -17.83 4.14
C SER A 51 22.38 -17.15 3.08
N ARG A 52 23.05 -16.04 3.41
CA ARG A 52 24.02 -15.39 2.49
C ARG A 52 25.22 -16.28 2.16
N VAL A 53 25.67 -17.12 3.10
CA VAL A 53 26.76 -18.09 2.86
C VAL A 53 26.35 -19.15 1.82
N GLY A 54 25.05 -19.41 1.65
CA GLY A 54 24.52 -20.27 0.58
C GLY A 54 24.31 -19.56 -0.76
N GLU A 55 24.12 -18.23 -0.78
CA GLU A 55 23.95 -17.45 -2.01
C GLU A 55 25.25 -17.32 -2.80
N GLU A 56 26.42 -17.34 -2.15
CA GLU A 56 27.73 -17.26 -2.81
C GLU A 56 28.00 -18.49 -3.72
N VAL A 57 27.42 -19.65 -3.38
CA VAL A 57 27.52 -20.88 -4.20
C VAL A 57 26.49 -20.92 -5.34
N VAL A 58 25.38 -20.19 -5.24
CA VAL A 58 24.30 -20.18 -6.26
C VAL A 58 24.48 -19.05 -7.27
N HIS A 59 25.05 -17.91 -6.85
CA HIS A 59 25.38 -16.78 -7.74
C HIS A 59 26.43 -17.13 -8.81
N GLU A 60 27.27 -18.14 -8.56
CA GLU A 60 28.28 -18.64 -9.50
C GLU A 60 27.70 -19.58 -10.56
N VAL A 61 26.50 -20.15 -10.34
CA VAL A 61 25.90 -21.18 -11.21
C VAL A 61 24.68 -20.67 -12.00
N LEU A 62 23.97 -19.64 -11.55
CA LEU A 62 22.71 -19.19 -12.17
C LEU A 62 22.69 -17.67 -12.43
N GLY A 63 22.83 -17.29 -13.70
CA GLY A 63 23.04 -15.91 -14.16
C GLY A 63 21.95 -14.87 -13.88
N ASN A 64 22.33 -13.62 -14.13
CA ASN A 64 21.72 -12.30 -13.81
C ASN A 64 20.29 -11.99 -14.31
N SER A 65 19.35 -12.95 -14.31
CA SER A 65 18.00 -12.69 -14.82
C SER A 65 17.13 -11.82 -13.93
N VAL A 66 16.25 -11.02 -14.54
CA VAL A 66 15.26 -10.19 -13.82
C VAL A 66 14.28 -11.06 -13.04
N ALA A 67 13.93 -12.24 -13.58
CA ALA A 67 13.14 -13.25 -12.86
C ALA A 67 13.87 -13.78 -11.62
N ALA A 68 15.20 -13.99 -11.69
CA ALA A 68 16.00 -14.31 -10.52
C ALA A 68 16.02 -13.16 -9.51
N LYS A 69 16.08 -11.89 -9.95
CA LYS A 69 15.99 -10.73 -9.04
C LYS A 69 14.62 -10.60 -8.37
N VAL A 70 13.53 -10.88 -9.09
CA VAL A 70 12.16 -10.90 -8.52
C VAL A 70 11.99 -12.09 -7.57
N ALA A 71 12.49 -13.26 -7.92
CA ALA A 71 12.49 -14.44 -7.03
C ALA A 71 13.37 -14.21 -5.79
N LEU A 72 14.53 -13.58 -5.92
CA LEU A 72 15.40 -13.19 -4.82
C LEU A 72 14.76 -12.10 -3.95
N ALA A 73 14.09 -11.11 -4.54
CA ALA A 73 13.34 -10.11 -3.78
C ALA A 73 12.17 -10.74 -3.02
N SER A 74 11.45 -11.66 -3.65
CA SER A 74 10.34 -12.41 -3.05
C SER A 74 10.83 -13.36 -1.95
N ASN A 75 11.98 -14.00 -2.13
CA ASN A 75 12.61 -14.82 -1.10
C ASN A 75 13.16 -13.95 0.04
N LYS A 76 13.70 -12.76 -0.23
CA LYS A 76 14.12 -11.80 0.80
C LYS A 76 12.94 -11.26 1.61
N LEU A 77 11.79 -11.03 0.99
CA LEU A 77 10.53 -10.69 1.67
C LEU A 77 10.06 -11.85 2.57
N LYS A 78 9.98 -13.08 2.04
CA LYS A 78 9.61 -14.27 2.82
C LYS A 78 10.58 -14.60 3.96
N LEU A 79 11.86 -14.26 3.81
CA LEU A 79 12.87 -14.39 4.86
C LEU A 79 12.85 -13.21 5.86
N ALA A 80 12.19 -12.09 5.51
CA ALA A 80 11.99 -10.95 6.39
C ALA A 80 10.77 -11.11 7.31
N ASP A 81 9.82 -11.98 6.96
CA ASP A 81 8.66 -12.34 7.78
C ASP A 81 9.07 -13.09 9.05
N PHE A 82 8.37 -12.82 10.16
CA PHE A 82 8.54 -13.61 11.38
C PHE A 82 7.95 -15.01 11.21
N SER A 83 8.56 -16.00 11.85
CA SER A 83 8.00 -17.35 11.86
C SER A 83 6.66 -17.35 12.59
N ARG A 84 5.80 -18.32 12.27
CA ARG A 84 4.50 -18.49 12.96
C ARG A 84 4.70 -18.62 14.47
N GLU A 85 5.72 -19.35 14.91
CA GLU A 85 6.04 -19.54 16.32
C GLU A 85 6.45 -18.21 16.99
N GLN A 86 7.22 -17.37 16.29
CA GLN A 86 7.62 -16.06 16.77
C GLN A 86 6.42 -15.12 16.93
N GLU A 87 5.48 -15.12 15.97
CA GLU A 87 4.24 -14.35 16.08
C GLU A 87 3.38 -14.82 17.26
N LEU A 88 3.23 -16.13 17.45
CA LEU A 88 2.45 -16.67 18.57
C LEU A 88 3.07 -16.37 19.94
N GLN A 89 4.40 -16.41 20.03
CA GLN A 89 5.13 -16.00 21.24
C GLN A 89 4.94 -14.50 21.51
N ALA A 90 5.07 -13.67 20.47
CA ALA A 90 4.86 -12.23 20.57
C ALA A 90 3.42 -11.88 20.97
N ASP A 91 2.42 -12.54 20.39
CA ASP A 91 1.00 -12.39 20.75
C ASP A 91 0.80 -12.70 22.24
N ALA A 92 1.30 -13.83 22.74
CA ALA A 92 1.11 -14.26 24.12
C ALA A 92 1.76 -13.30 25.14
N VAL A 93 2.96 -12.82 24.84
CA VAL A 93 3.68 -11.85 25.68
C VAL A 93 3.03 -10.47 25.60
N GLY A 94 2.70 -10.01 24.39
CA GLY A 94 2.06 -8.72 24.14
C GLY A 94 0.71 -8.60 24.84
N ILE A 95 -0.16 -9.61 24.73
CA ILE A 95 -1.46 -9.65 25.43
C ILE A 95 -1.27 -9.57 26.94
N ARG A 96 -0.25 -10.25 27.48
CA ARG A 96 0.06 -10.18 28.92
C ARG A 96 0.50 -8.77 29.32
N MET A 97 1.34 -8.13 28.52
CA MET A 97 1.77 -6.74 28.76
C MET A 97 0.58 -5.78 28.73
N THR A 98 -0.27 -5.88 27.71
CA THR A 98 -1.49 -5.05 27.56
C THR A 98 -2.43 -5.21 28.75
N GLY A 99 -2.75 -6.45 29.13
CA GLY A 99 -3.63 -6.72 30.26
C GLY A 99 -3.05 -6.25 31.60
N ASN A 100 -1.76 -6.49 31.86
CA ASN A 100 -1.08 -6.00 33.07
C ASN A 100 -0.99 -4.48 33.13
N ALA A 101 -0.95 -3.79 31.98
CA ALA A 101 -0.98 -2.34 31.89
C ALA A 101 -2.38 -1.74 32.12
N GLY A 102 -3.40 -2.58 32.33
CA GLY A 102 -4.78 -2.16 32.60
C GLY A 102 -5.62 -1.88 31.36
N PHE A 103 -5.09 -2.12 30.15
CA PHE A 103 -5.84 -2.02 28.90
C PHE A 103 -6.72 -3.26 28.67
N ASP A 104 -7.71 -3.11 27.79
CA ASP A 104 -8.57 -4.21 27.35
C ASP A 104 -7.73 -5.41 26.83
N PRO A 105 -7.76 -6.57 27.50
CA PRO A 105 -6.96 -7.73 27.10
C PRO A 105 -7.43 -8.35 25.78
N TYR A 106 -8.65 -8.04 25.31
CA TYR A 106 -9.17 -8.50 24.02
C TYR A 106 -8.75 -7.62 22.85
N ALA A 107 -8.10 -6.48 23.09
CA ALA A 107 -7.73 -5.52 22.06
C ALA A 107 -6.86 -6.11 20.94
N ALA A 108 -5.93 -7.01 21.28
CA ALA A 108 -5.13 -7.72 20.28
C ALA A 108 -6.00 -8.54 19.31
N SER A 109 -7.01 -9.25 19.83
CA SER A 109 -7.90 -10.05 19.00
C SER A 109 -8.80 -9.20 18.11
N ARG A 110 -9.32 -8.08 18.62
CA ARG A 110 -10.12 -7.13 17.84
C ARG A 110 -9.30 -6.51 16.71
N PHE A 111 -8.08 -6.07 17.02
CA PHE A 111 -7.20 -5.50 16.00
C PHE A 111 -6.79 -6.53 14.93
N LEU A 112 -6.51 -7.78 15.31
CA LEU A 112 -6.23 -8.87 14.35
C LEU A 112 -7.42 -9.17 13.42
N GLU A 113 -8.66 -9.04 13.91
CA GLU A 113 -9.88 -9.14 13.08
C GLU A 113 -10.00 -7.96 12.12
N THR A 114 -9.75 -6.73 12.59
CA THR A 114 -9.69 -5.53 11.73
C THR A 114 -8.63 -5.69 10.62
N MET A 115 -7.45 -6.20 10.96
CA MET A 115 -6.40 -6.51 10.00
C MET A 115 -6.84 -7.54 8.95
N GLN A 116 -7.53 -8.60 9.37
CA GLN A 116 -8.05 -9.62 8.46
C GLN A 116 -9.09 -9.02 7.49
N ALA A 117 -10.00 -8.19 8.02
CA ALA A 117 -11.00 -7.50 7.22
C ALA A 117 -10.35 -6.52 6.21
N TYR A 118 -9.30 -5.82 6.62
CA TYR A 118 -8.54 -4.93 5.74
C TYR A 118 -7.77 -5.69 4.66
N GLN A 119 -7.14 -6.83 4.97
CA GLN A 119 -6.51 -7.67 3.95
C GLN A 119 -7.50 -8.14 2.89
N ALA A 120 -8.70 -8.57 3.32
CA ALA A 120 -9.77 -8.97 2.39
C ALA A 120 -10.27 -7.79 1.55
N TYR A 121 -10.38 -6.60 2.13
CA TYR A 121 -10.69 -5.37 1.39
C TYR A 121 -9.62 -5.06 0.33
N LYS A 122 -8.33 -5.16 0.68
CA LYS A 122 -7.20 -4.88 -0.22
C LYS A 122 -7.07 -5.87 -1.36
N ALA A 123 -7.39 -7.15 -1.15
CA ALA A 123 -7.27 -8.19 -2.18
C ALA A 123 -8.08 -7.89 -3.46
N GLY A 124 -9.08 -7.01 -3.39
CA GLY A 124 -9.87 -6.56 -4.54
C GLY A 124 -9.71 -5.08 -4.91
N ASN A 125 -8.83 -4.31 -4.25
CA ASN A 125 -8.81 -2.84 -4.36
C ASN A 125 -7.39 -2.24 -4.39
N SER A 126 -7.27 -1.08 -5.05
CA SER A 126 -6.12 -0.18 -4.85
C SER A 126 -6.42 0.71 -3.65
N ASP A 127 -5.72 0.52 -2.54
CA ASP A 127 -5.83 1.40 -1.37
C ASP A 127 -4.60 2.34 -1.33
N PRO A 128 -4.80 3.67 -1.17
CA PRO A 128 -3.71 4.62 -0.92
C PRO A 128 -2.85 4.31 0.32
N PHE A 129 -3.23 3.34 1.16
CA PHE A 129 -2.37 2.79 2.21
C PHE A 129 -1.79 1.41 1.87
N ASP A 130 -1.08 1.28 0.74
CA ASP A 130 -0.29 0.06 0.46
C ASP A 130 0.89 -0.11 1.44
N ASP A 131 1.19 0.91 2.25
CA ASP A 131 2.23 0.93 3.29
C ASP A 131 1.75 0.44 4.69
N VAL A 132 0.71 -0.42 4.76
CA VAL A 132 0.53 -1.23 5.98
C VAL A 132 1.55 -2.36 5.97
N THR A 133 2.84 -2.00 6.05
CA THR A 133 4.01 -2.87 6.20
C THR A 133 3.86 -3.89 7.32
N PHE A 134 3.07 -3.55 8.33
CA PHE A 134 2.69 -4.45 9.41
C PHE A 134 1.97 -5.70 8.92
N LEU A 135 1.07 -5.62 7.93
CA LEU A 135 0.33 -6.80 7.43
C LEU A 135 1.21 -7.75 6.63
N SER A 136 2.19 -7.21 5.92
CA SER A 136 3.14 -8.00 5.15
C SER A 136 4.10 -8.74 6.07
N SER A 137 4.61 -8.09 7.11
CA SER A 137 5.59 -8.66 8.06
C SER A 137 4.98 -9.44 9.23
N HIS A 138 3.73 -9.13 9.60
CA HIS A 138 2.95 -9.77 10.67
C HIS A 138 1.59 -10.25 10.13
N PRO A 139 1.56 -11.34 9.34
CA PRO A 139 0.33 -11.85 8.77
C PRO A 139 -0.65 -12.30 9.87
N THR A 140 -1.92 -11.88 9.76
CA THR A 140 -3.01 -12.37 10.62
C THR A 140 -3.43 -13.78 10.20
N THR A 141 -3.80 -14.62 11.17
CA THR A 141 -4.37 -15.95 10.89
C THR A 141 -5.54 -16.22 11.84
N PRO A 142 -6.54 -17.04 11.44
CA PRO A 142 -7.62 -17.42 12.34
C PRO A 142 -7.13 -18.04 13.66
N GLN A 143 -5.99 -18.73 13.62
CA GLN A 143 -5.37 -19.31 14.81
C GLN A 143 -4.87 -18.22 15.78
N ARG A 144 -4.24 -17.16 15.27
CA ARG A 144 -3.77 -16.03 16.11
C ARG A 144 -4.94 -15.35 16.83
N VAL A 145 -6.03 -15.06 16.10
CA VAL A 145 -7.24 -14.46 16.69
C VAL A 145 -7.78 -15.32 17.83
N GLU A 146 -7.93 -16.63 17.58
CA GLU A 146 -8.47 -17.56 18.55
C GLU A 146 -7.54 -17.74 19.77
N LEU A 147 -6.23 -17.83 19.56
CA LEU A 147 -5.24 -17.86 20.65
C LEU A 147 -5.24 -16.55 21.45
N ALA A 148 -5.36 -15.39 20.78
CA ALA A 148 -5.44 -14.10 21.44
C ALA A 148 -6.66 -14.03 22.37
N LYS A 149 -7.83 -14.48 21.90
CA LYS A 149 -9.04 -14.58 22.74
C LYS A 149 -8.85 -15.52 23.93
N ARG A 150 -8.15 -16.65 23.76
CA ARG A 150 -7.84 -17.56 24.88
C ARG A 150 -6.88 -16.93 25.89
N HIS A 151 -5.85 -16.23 25.43
CA HIS A 151 -4.92 -15.54 26.32
C HIS A 151 -5.62 -14.40 27.10
N ALA A 152 -6.51 -13.65 26.44
CA ALA A 152 -7.28 -12.59 27.08
C ALA A 152 -8.15 -13.09 28.24
N ARG A 153 -8.73 -14.30 28.13
CA ARG A 153 -9.58 -14.91 29.18
C ARG A 153 -8.85 -15.15 30.51
N PHE A 154 -7.52 -15.18 30.54
CA PHE A 154 -6.78 -15.27 31.81
C PHE A 154 -6.90 -13.99 32.66
N PHE A 155 -7.23 -12.86 32.04
CA PHE A 155 -7.45 -11.58 32.72
C PHE A 155 -8.91 -11.39 33.16
N GLY A 156 -9.86 -11.92 32.38
CA GLY A 156 -11.28 -11.94 32.73
C GLY A 156 -12.19 -11.95 31.50
N ALA A 157 -13.47 -11.63 31.71
CA ALA A 157 -14.48 -11.57 30.64
C ALA A 157 -14.29 -10.34 29.73
N PRO A 158 -14.82 -10.35 28.50
CA PRO A 158 -14.80 -9.16 27.63
C PRO A 158 -15.43 -7.93 28.30
N GLY A 159 -14.91 -6.75 27.98
CA GLY A 159 -15.39 -5.47 28.53
C GLY A 159 -14.69 -5.01 29.82
N ILE A 160 -13.64 -5.73 30.25
CA ILE A 160 -12.72 -5.26 31.30
C ILE A 160 -11.58 -4.44 30.71
N GLY A 161 -10.95 -3.61 31.55
CA GLY A 161 -9.80 -2.79 31.17
C GLY A 161 -10.18 -1.51 30.44
N GLU A 162 -9.22 -0.60 30.31
CA GLU A 162 -9.39 0.65 29.60
C GLU A 162 -9.31 0.41 28.08
N GLN A 163 -10.31 0.88 27.32
CA GLN A 163 -10.23 0.95 25.86
C GLN A 163 -9.73 2.33 25.39
N GLY A 164 -10.21 3.41 26.00
CA GLY A 164 -9.79 4.78 25.64
C GLY A 164 -10.23 5.22 24.25
N GLN A 165 -11.41 4.77 23.79
CA GLN A 165 -11.93 5.02 22.44
C GLN A 165 -12.08 6.51 22.12
N GLU A 166 -12.79 7.27 22.97
CA GLU A 166 -13.05 8.70 22.70
C GLU A 166 -11.75 9.51 22.56
N ARG A 167 -10.83 9.33 23.51
CA ARG A 167 -9.50 9.97 23.51
C ARG A 167 -8.74 9.62 22.24
N TYR A 168 -8.74 8.35 21.86
CA TYR A 168 -8.04 7.86 20.69
C TYR A 168 -8.59 8.48 19.41
N LEU A 169 -9.90 8.35 19.18
CA LEU A 169 -10.57 8.86 18.00
C LEU A 169 -10.34 10.36 17.85
N LYS A 170 -10.50 11.14 18.94
CA LYS A 170 -10.22 12.58 18.94
C LYS A 170 -8.77 12.89 18.57
N GLY A 171 -7.81 12.07 19.00
CA GLY A 171 -6.39 12.24 18.69
C GLY A 171 -6.03 11.98 17.23
N ILE A 172 -6.84 11.21 16.49
CA ILE A 172 -6.63 10.91 15.07
C ILE A 172 -7.56 11.70 14.14
N ASP A 173 -8.43 12.56 14.66
CA ASP A 173 -9.23 13.46 13.82
C ASP A 173 -8.30 14.44 13.09
N GLY A 174 -8.41 14.46 11.76
CA GLY A 174 -7.52 15.20 10.87
C GLY A 174 -6.25 14.44 10.47
N LEU A 175 -6.05 13.20 10.92
CA LEU A 175 -4.93 12.35 10.48
C LEU A 175 -4.95 12.22 8.95
N LEU A 176 -3.82 12.51 8.31
CA LEU A 176 -3.68 12.38 6.85
C LEU A 176 -3.91 10.92 6.40
N TYR A 177 -4.93 10.71 5.57
CA TYR A 177 -5.31 9.43 4.98
C TYR A 177 -4.73 9.32 3.57
N GLY A 178 -3.86 8.35 3.33
CA GLY A 178 -3.22 8.11 2.04
C GLY A 178 -2.01 9.00 1.75
N ASP A 179 -1.82 9.25 0.45
CA ASP A 179 -0.65 9.90 -0.13
C ASP A 179 -0.56 11.40 0.21
N THR A 180 0.66 11.92 0.10
CA THR A 180 0.93 13.37 0.22
C THR A 180 0.80 14.08 -1.14
N ALA A 181 0.62 15.40 -1.11
CA ALA A 181 0.57 16.21 -2.33
C ALA A 181 1.83 16.07 -3.21
N ASP A 182 2.98 15.84 -2.57
CA ASP A 182 4.30 15.73 -3.20
C ASP A 182 4.52 14.36 -3.85
N GLU A 183 3.75 13.34 -3.45
CA GLU A 183 3.77 11.99 -4.03
C GLU A 183 2.67 11.79 -5.08
N GLY A 184 1.74 12.74 -5.19
CA GLY A 184 0.51 12.59 -5.95
C GLY A 184 -0.50 11.70 -5.24
N TYR A 185 -1.75 11.72 -5.69
CA TYR A 185 -2.87 11.07 -5.04
C TYR A 185 -3.45 9.97 -5.91
N VAL A 186 -3.72 8.82 -5.29
CA VAL A 186 -4.53 7.75 -5.90
C VAL A 186 -5.98 7.84 -5.42
N ARG A 187 -6.92 7.93 -6.36
CA ARG A 187 -8.36 7.88 -6.11
C ARG A 187 -9.00 6.84 -7.02
N GLY A 188 -9.23 5.64 -6.48
CA GLY A 188 -9.70 4.50 -7.26
C GLY A 188 -8.68 4.15 -8.36
N ARG A 189 -9.07 4.32 -9.63
CA ARG A 189 -8.20 4.07 -10.80
C ARG A 189 -7.45 5.30 -11.31
N VAL A 190 -7.64 6.47 -10.68
CA VAL A 190 -7.07 7.73 -11.14
C VAL A 190 -5.86 8.09 -10.30
N PHE A 191 -4.73 8.36 -10.95
CA PHE A 191 -3.57 9.00 -10.33
C PHE A 191 -3.55 10.48 -10.69
N SER A 192 -3.27 11.36 -9.75
CA SER A 192 -3.21 12.82 -9.98
C SER A 192 -2.12 13.47 -9.15
N HIS A 193 -1.26 14.28 -9.76
CA HIS A 193 -0.13 14.90 -9.07
C HIS A 193 -0.13 16.41 -9.31
N VAL A 194 -0.36 17.18 -8.23
CA VAL A 194 -0.52 18.65 -8.31
C VAL A 194 0.80 19.31 -8.72
N GLY A 195 1.92 18.96 -8.08
CA GLY A 195 3.23 19.52 -8.41
C GLY A 195 3.69 19.27 -9.86
N LEU A 196 3.37 18.09 -10.43
CA LEU A 196 3.64 17.77 -11.83
C LEU A 196 2.55 18.30 -12.79
N GLY A 197 1.36 18.61 -12.27
CA GLY A 197 0.21 19.07 -13.05
C GLY A 197 -0.39 18.01 -13.98
N ILE A 198 -0.29 16.72 -13.63
CA ILE A 198 -0.68 15.59 -14.49
C ILE A 198 -1.69 14.67 -13.84
N THR A 199 -2.47 14.00 -14.68
CA THR A 199 -3.42 12.97 -14.27
C THR A 199 -3.52 11.89 -15.34
N PHE A 200 -3.78 10.64 -14.92
CA PHE A 200 -4.09 9.52 -15.81
C PHE A 200 -4.94 8.49 -15.07
N THR A 201 -5.60 7.64 -15.84
CA THR A 201 -6.49 6.58 -15.35
C THR A 201 -5.96 5.22 -15.77
N VAL A 202 -5.89 4.27 -14.85
CA VAL A 202 -5.48 2.90 -15.15
C VAL A 202 -6.69 2.02 -15.55
N PRO A 203 -6.46 0.97 -16.35
CA PRO A 203 -7.52 0.03 -16.72
C PRO A 203 -8.21 -0.60 -15.52
N GLU A 204 -9.44 -1.07 -15.72
CA GLU A 204 -10.15 -1.87 -14.73
C GLU A 204 -9.36 -3.13 -14.36
N GLY A 205 -9.44 -3.55 -13.09
CA GLY A 205 -8.64 -4.65 -12.55
C GLY A 205 -7.16 -4.33 -12.34
N SER A 206 -6.70 -3.12 -12.66
CA SER A 206 -5.33 -2.69 -12.35
C SER A 206 -5.22 -2.18 -10.91
N ARG A 207 -4.06 -2.42 -10.29
CA ARG A 207 -3.70 -1.89 -8.98
C ARG A 207 -2.61 -0.83 -9.09
N ILE A 208 -2.80 0.32 -8.45
CA ILE A 208 -1.78 1.37 -8.33
C ILE A 208 -1.08 1.26 -6.98
N ASP A 209 0.24 1.13 -6.99
CA ASP A 209 1.13 1.26 -5.84
C ASP A 209 1.94 2.56 -6.01
N ASN A 210 1.66 3.53 -5.15
CA ASN A 210 2.30 4.85 -5.16
C ASN A 210 3.55 4.82 -4.28
N GLN A 211 4.72 5.02 -4.90
CA GLN A 211 5.99 5.06 -4.19
C GLN A 211 6.66 6.43 -4.39
N PRO A 212 7.52 6.90 -3.44
CA PRO A 212 8.09 8.25 -3.50
C PRO A 212 8.89 8.62 -4.76
N LYS A 213 9.30 7.64 -5.58
CA LYS A 213 10.11 7.85 -6.79
C LYS A 213 9.48 7.31 -8.07
N ALA A 214 8.41 6.54 -7.98
CA ALA A 214 7.77 5.90 -9.12
C ALA A 214 6.38 5.38 -8.73
N ILE A 215 5.52 5.25 -9.72
CA ILE A 215 4.22 4.57 -9.57
C ILE A 215 4.33 3.21 -10.24
N ILE A 216 3.93 2.16 -9.52
CA ILE A 216 3.86 0.81 -10.06
C ILE A 216 2.39 0.45 -10.28
N ILE A 217 2.05 0.11 -11.52
CA ILE A 217 0.69 -0.25 -11.93
C ILE A 217 0.71 -1.74 -12.27
N SER A 218 0.10 -2.57 -11.45
CA SER A 218 -0.02 -4.01 -11.70
C SER A 218 -1.33 -4.29 -12.43
N GLY A 219 -1.29 -4.92 -13.60
CA GLY A 219 -2.45 -5.31 -14.39
C GLY A 219 -2.65 -6.83 -14.46
N PRO A 220 -3.70 -7.31 -15.14
CA PRO A 220 -3.94 -8.73 -15.32
C PRO A 220 -2.84 -9.41 -16.18
N GLY A 221 -2.53 -10.67 -15.86
CA GLY A 221 -1.66 -11.54 -16.67
C GLY A 221 -0.16 -11.20 -16.64
N ASP A 222 0.40 -11.01 -15.45
CA ASP A 222 1.82 -10.69 -15.19
C ASP A 222 2.34 -9.43 -15.91
N ILE A 223 1.44 -8.47 -16.16
CA ILE A 223 1.78 -7.17 -16.75
C ILE A 223 1.91 -6.13 -15.67
N ALA A 224 2.99 -5.35 -15.73
CA ALA A 224 3.19 -4.21 -14.86
C ALA A 224 3.67 -3.00 -15.65
N THR A 225 3.20 -1.81 -15.28
CA THR A 225 3.71 -0.54 -15.81
C THR A 225 4.37 0.26 -14.70
N ARG A 226 5.62 0.67 -14.92
CA ARG A 226 6.28 1.68 -14.10
C ARG A 226 6.07 3.05 -14.72
N PHE A 227 5.62 4.01 -13.93
CA PHE A 227 5.57 5.43 -14.29
C PHE A 227 6.54 6.24 -13.44
N ASP A 228 7.34 7.10 -14.07
CA ASP A 228 8.14 8.11 -13.40
C ASP A 228 8.39 9.34 -14.29
N ALA A 229 8.99 10.38 -13.72
CA ALA A 229 9.35 11.62 -14.41
C ALA A 229 10.86 11.82 -14.47
N ALA A 230 11.35 12.37 -15.57
CA ALA A 230 12.75 12.72 -15.77
C ALA A 230 12.88 14.08 -16.48
N VAL A 231 13.97 14.80 -16.22
CA VAL A 231 14.23 16.08 -16.90
C VAL A 231 14.75 15.81 -18.31
N LEU A 232 14.11 16.43 -19.31
CA LEU A 232 14.55 16.47 -20.70
C LEU A 232 15.42 17.69 -20.95
N SER A 233 16.53 17.48 -21.66
CA SER A 233 17.31 18.58 -22.21
C SER A 233 16.51 19.28 -23.31
N ARG A 234 16.41 20.62 -23.27
CA ARG A 234 15.59 21.43 -24.21
C ARG A 234 15.89 21.24 -25.71
N ARG A 235 17.03 20.62 -26.06
CA ARG A 235 17.43 20.35 -27.45
C ARG A 235 17.24 18.90 -27.89
N GLN A 236 16.77 18.02 -27.01
CA GLN A 236 16.66 16.59 -27.29
C GLN A 236 15.24 16.23 -27.74
N GLY A 237 15.11 15.67 -28.95
CA GLY A 237 13.85 15.08 -29.41
C GLY A 237 13.52 13.81 -28.63
N LEU A 238 12.25 13.38 -28.66
CA LEU A 238 11.83 12.22 -27.88
C LEU A 238 12.45 10.90 -28.40
N GLY A 239 12.62 10.76 -29.72
CA GLY A 239 13.33 9.63 -30.32
C GLY A 239 14.80 9.58 -29.90
N ASP A 240 15.49 10.73 -29.89
CA ASP A 240 16.88 10.82 -29.40
C ASP A 240 16.97 10.55 -27.90
N TYR A 241 15.95 10.94 -27.14
CA TYR A 241 15.86 10.63 -25.72
C TYR A 241 15.72 9.13 -25.45
N LEU A 242 14.89 8.42 -26.22
CA LEU A 242 14.79 6.96 -26.14
C LEU A 242 16.13 6.28 -26.47
N LYS A 243 16.89 6.83 -27.41
CA LYS A 243 18.22 6.32 -27.82
C LYS A 243 19.37 6.69 -26.89
N SER A 244 19.13 7.45 -25.82
CA SER A 244 20.21 7.96 -24.95
C SER A 244 20.84 6.92 -24.00
N GLY A 245 20.50 5.64 -24.14
CA GLY A 245 21.18 4.53 -23.46
C GLY A 245 20.62 4.12 -22.10
N TRP A 246 19.51 4.71 -21.64
CA TRP A 246 18.85 4.30 -20.39
C TRP A 246 17.89 3.10 -20.56
N ILE A 247 17.60 2.69 -21.80
CA ILE A 247 16.76 1.53 -22.12
C ILE A 247 17.63 0.39 -22.64
N ASN A 248 17.78 -0.67 -21.84
CA ASN A 248 18.46 -1.89 -22.27
C ASN A 248 17.56 -2.66 -23.25
N GLY A 249 18.15 -3.14 -24.35
CA GLY A 249 17.46 -3.98 -25.33
C GLY A 249 16.43 -3.24 -26.20
N LEU A 250 16.56 -1.92 -26.33
CA LEU A 250 15.73 -1.08 -27.20
C LEU A 250 15.77 -1.58 -28.65
N VAL A 251 14.60 -1.71 -29.27
CA VAL A 251 14.46 -1.97 -30.70
C VAL A 251 14.33 -0.63 -31.42
N GLU A 252 15.44 -0.02 -31.85
CA GLU A 252 15.43 1.34 -32.39
C GLU A 252 14.48 1.53 -33.59
N SER A 253 14.32 0.51 -34.43
CA SER A 253 13.41 0.55 -35.58
C SER A 253 11.93 0.59 -35.20
N SER A 254 11.59 0.36 -33.93
CA SER A 254 10.22 0.42 -33.40
C SER A 254 9.84 1.81 -32.88
N ILE A 255 10.76 2.77 -32.88
CA ILE A 255 10.51 4.12 -32.38
C ILE A 255 9.49 4.83 -33.27
N ILE A 256 8.38 5.27 -32.65
CA ILE A 256 7.32 6.04 -33.30
C ILE A 256 7.09 7.31 -32.50
N GLU A 257 7.27 8.47 -33.11
CA GLU A 257 6.86 9.76 -32.55
C GLU A 257 5.43 10.11 -33.00
N THR A 258 4.61 10.56 -32.07
CA THR A 258 3.17 10.83 -32.27
C THR A 258 2.65 11.75 -31.14
N GLN A 259 1.34 11.83 -30.95
CA GLN A 259 0.71 12.62 -29.90
C GLN A 259 -0.33 11.80 -29.12
N THR A 260 -0.48 12.11 -27.83
CA THR A 260 -1.60 11.63 -27.03
C THR A 260 -2.93 12.17 -27.60
N PRO A 261 -4.08 11.57 -27.25
CA PRO A 261 -5.39 12.16 -27.58
C PRO A 261 -5.58 13.58 -27.04
N SER A 262 -4.86 13.94 -25.97
CA SER A 262 -4.82 15.28 -25.39
C SER A 262 -3.87 16.26 -26.11
N GLY A 263 -3.21 15.84 -27.20
CA GLY A 263 -2.33 16.66 -28.03
C GLY A 263 -0.90 16.83 -27.49
N LEU A 264 -0.49 16.00 -26.53
CA LEU A 264 0.88 16.04 -25.98
C LEU A 264 1.81 15.20 -26.85
N ASN A 265 2.99 15.73 -27.19
CA ASN A 265 4.00 14.98 -27.92
C ASN A 265 4.41 13.74 -27.13
N MET A 266 4.48 12.59 -27.80
CA MET A 266 4.93 11.34 -27.22
C MET A 266 5.77 10.53 -28.20
N ALA A 267 6.64 9.69 -27.67
CA ALA A 267 7.33 8.66 -28.44
C ALA A 267 7.10 7.30 -27.80
N ILE A 268 6.94 6.28 -28.65
CA ILE A 268 6.74 4.90 -28.24
C ILE A 268 7.89 4.08 -28.81
N ALA A 269 8.40 3.12 -28.05
CA ALA A 269 9.34 2.12 -28.53
C ALA A 269 9.12 0.77 -27.84
N GLU A 270 9.59 -0.29 -28.49
CA GLU A 270 9.68 -1.62 -27.93
C GLU A 270 11.10 -1.90 -27.44
N ALA A 271 11.21 -2.68 -26.37
CA ALA A 271 12.48 -3.25 -25.93
C ALA A 271 12.30 -4.72 -25.54
N ARG A 272 13.39 -5.48 -25.54
CA ARG A 272 13.39 -6.91 -25.18
C ARG A 272 14.55 -7.20 -24.26
N ALA A 273 14.31 -7.97 -23.21
CA ALA A 273 15.37 -8.49 -22.34
C ALA A 273 14.98 -9.87 -21.84
N GLU A 274 15.81 -10.87 -22.14
CA GLU A 274 15.61 -12.26 -21.70
C GLU A 274 14.21 -12.79 -22.09
N ASN A 275 13.37 -13.13 -21.11
CA ASN A 275 12.01 -13.64 -21.27
C ASN A 275 10.94 -12.53 -21.16
N TRP A 276 11.35 -11.26 -21.21
CA TRP A 276 10.47 -10.10 -21.10
C TRP A 276 10.48 -9.25 -22.38
N GLN A 277 9.31 -8.72 -22.70
CA GLN A 277 9.10 -7.69 -23.70
C GLN A 277 8.54 -6.43 -23.03
N PHE A 278 8.94 -5.28 -23.54
CA PHE A 278 8.61 -3.97 -22.98
C PHE A 278 8.04 -3.06 -24.04
N ARG A 279 7.07 -2.25 -23.63
CA ARG A 279 6.60 -1.08 -24.38
C ARG A 279 6.88 0.16 -23.56
N ILE A 280 7.73 1.03 -24.10
CA ILE A 280 8.15 2.28 -23.49
C ILE A 280 7.39 3.40 -24.18
N THR A 281 6.66 4.19 -23.41
CA THR A 281 6.01 5.41 -23.88
C THR A 281 6.56 6.58 -23.10
N VAL A 282 7.10 7.58 -23.79
CA VAL A 282 7.59 8.83 -23.19
C VAL A 282 6.68 9.96 -23.66
N ILE A 283 6.04 10.66 -22.73
CA ILE A 283 5.20 11.82 -23.01
C ILE A 283 5.92 13.08 -22.55
N GLN A 284 5.97 14.11 -23.38
CA GLN A 284 6.63 15.37 -23.07
C GLN A 284 5.63 16.42 -22.60
N ILE A 285 5.95 17.06 -21.47
CA ILE A 285 5.40 18.36 -21.10
C ILE A 285 6.58 19.27 -20.77
N GLU A 286 6.73 20.36 -21.54
CA GLU A 286 7.82 21.32 -21.37
C GLU A 286 9.20 20.64 -21.39
N ASN A 287 9.96 20.73 -20.29
CA ASN A 287 11.26 20.09 -20.12
C ASN A 287 11.21 18.79 -19.30
N GLN A 288 10.05 18.15 -19.20
CA GLN A 288 9.89 16.89 -18.48
C GLN A 288 9.44 15.76 -19.41
N ALA A 289 10.09 14.61 -19.27
CA ALA A 289 9.70 13.32 -19.83
C ALA A 289 8.94 12.53 -18.77
N TYR A 290 7.70 12.18 -19.08
CA TYR A 290 6.90 11.25 -18.31
C TYR A 290 7.02 9.88 -18.95
N ARG A 291 7.65 8.94 -18.25
CA ARG A 291 8.02 7.63 -18.79
C ARG A 291 7.07 6.57 -18.28
N PHE A 292 6.41 5.86 -19.18
CA PHE A 292 5.66 4.65 -18.91
C PHE A 292 6.45 3.46 -19.47
N ILE A 293 6.83 2.53 -18.61
CA ILE A 293 7.57 1.32 -18.97
C ILE A 293 6.67 0.14 -18.64
N THR A 294 5.93 -0.36 -19.63
CA THR A 294 5.05 -1.52 -19.48
C THR A 294 5.83 -2.79 -19.83
N ALA A 295 5.90 -3.73 -18.91
CA ALA A 295 6.58 -5.02 -19.05
C ALA A 295 5.56 -6.15 -19.10
N ALA A 296 5.84 -7.17 -19.93
CA ALA A 296 5.09 -8.41 -19.99
C ALA A 296 6.01 -9.59 -20.36
N PRO A 297 5.66 -10.84 -19.99
CA PRO A 297 6.35 -12.01 -20.51
C PRO A 297 6.32 -12.05 -22.04
N VAL A 298 7.38 -12.58 -22.66
CA VAL A 298 7.41 -12.83 -24.11
C VAL A 298 6.22 -13.70 -24.52
N GLY A 299 5.51 -13.29 -25.57
CA GLY A 299 4.30 -13.97 -26.06
C GLY A 299 2.99 -13.40 -25.51
N ALA A 300 3.01 -12.55 -24.49
CA ALA A 300 1.83 -11.82 -24.03
C ALA A 300 1.36 -10.83 -25.11
N THR A 301 0.22 -11.10 -25.74
CA THR A 301 -0.32 -10.29 -26.85
C THR A 301 -1.01 -9.00 -26.39
N GLN A 302 -1.38 -8.92 -25.11
CA GLN A 302 -2.13 -7.80 -24.54
C GLN A 302 -1.26 -6.59 -24.13
N LEU A 303 0.08 -6.71 -24.22
CA LEU A 303 1.04 -5.64 -23.83
C LEU A 303 0.76 -4.28 -24.52
N PRO A 304 0.57 -4.20 -25.86
CA PRO A 304 0.29 -2.93 -26.52
C PRO A 304 -1.02 -2.30 -26.04
N THR A 305 -2.07 -3.11 -25.89
CA THR A 305 -3.40 -2.66 -25.46
C THR A 305 -3.37 -2.10 -24.04
N VAL A 306 -2.74 -2.79 -23.09
CA VAL A 306 -2.64 -2.33 -21.70
C VAL A 306 -1.83 -1.04 -21.60
N SER A 307 -0.67 -0.99 -22.26
CA SER A 307 0.17 0.21 -22.27
C SER A 307 -0.57 1.42 -22.86
N GLN A 308 -1.24 1.23 -24.00
CA GLN A 308 -2.02 2.30 -24.65
C GLN A 308 -3.21 2.74 -23.81
N ALA A 309 -3.91 1.83 -23.15
CA ALA A 309 -5.07 2.17 -22.32
C ALA A 309 -4.71 3.12 -21.16
N ILE A 310 -3.50 2.98 -20.59
CA ILE A 310 -2.99 3.90 -19.57
C ILE A 310 -2.60 5.23 -20.23
N THR A 311 -1.70 5.20 -21.23
CA THR A 311 -1.10 6.42 -21.79
C THR A 311 -2.09 7.29 -22.57
N ALA A 312 -3.16 6.70 -23.13
CA ALA A 312 -4.20 7.43 -23.84
C ALA A 312 -5.01 8.38 -22.93
N THR A 313 -5.04 8.10 -21.62
CA THR A 313 -5.75 8.94 -20.64
C THR A 313 -4.87 10.02 -20.03
N PHE A 314 -3.56 9.97 -20.28
CA PHE A 314 -2.61 10.93 -19.72
C PHE A 314 -2.86 12.34 -20.26
N ARG A 315 -2.97 13.30 -19.34
CA ARG A 315 -3.17 14.71 -19.67
C ARG A 315 -2.69 15.64 -18.56
N LYS A 316 -2.58 16.92 -18.91
CA LYS A 316 -2.48 17.99 -17.92
C LYS A 316 -3.78 18.11 -17.12
N MET A 317 -3.64 18.39 -15.84
CA MET A 317 -4.75 18.81 -14.98
C MET A 317 -5.10 20.27 -15.27
N THR A 318 -6.39 20.58 -15.25
CA THR A 318 -6.88 21.97 -15.28
C THR A 318 -6.60 22.66 -13.94
N GLN A 319 -6.60 24.00 -13.91
CA GLN A 319 -6.45 24.75 -12.65
C GLN A 319 -7.57 24.43 -11.65
N ALA A 320 -8.79 24.21 -12.13
CA ALA A 320 -9.92 23.82 -11.27
C ALA A 320 -9.70 22.45 -10.63
N GLU A 321 -9.19 21.47 -11.38
CA GLU A 321 -8.86 20.15 -10.85
C GLU A 321 -7.72 20.21 -9.83
N GLN A 322 -6.69 21.01 -10.08
CA GLN A 322 -5.59 21.20 -9.13
C GLN A 322 -6.08 21.85 -7.83
N ALA A 323 -6.93 22.87 -7.92
CA ALA A 323 -7.49 23.56 -6.75
C ALA A 323 -8.47 22.68 -5.95
N ALA A 324 -9.19 21.77 -6.62
CA ALA A 324 -10.12 20.84 -5.97
C ALA A 324 -9.43 19.62 -5.35
N LEU A 325 -8.15 19.38 -5.66
CA LEU A 325 -7.44 18.20 -5.16
C LEU A 325 -6.89 18.45 -3.76
N ALA A 326 -7.69 18.13 -2.76
CA ALA A 326 -7.31 18.20 -1.35
C ALA A 326 -6.87 16.82 -0.80
N PRO A 327 -5.95 16.81 0.19
CA PRO A 327 -5.55 15.58 0.87
C PRO A 327 -6.71 14.98 1.65
N LEU A 328 -6.83 13.66 1.61
CA LEU A 328 -7.82 12.94 2.41
C LEU A 328 -7.37 12.86 3.87
N ARG A 329 -8.32 12.87 4.79
CA ARG A 329 -8.08 12.78 6.23
C ARG A 329 -9.09 11.85 6.87
N ILE A 330 -8.69 11.23 7.98
CA ILE A 330 -9.64 10.66 8.94
C ILE A 330 -10.41 11.82 9.55
N ARG A 331 -11.73 11.74 9.49
CA ARG A 331 -12.65 12.68 10.15
C ARG A 331 -13.64 11.92 11.00
N LEU A 332 -14.01 12.50 12.12
CA LEU A 332 -15.01 11.91 13.00
C LEU A 332 -16.40 12.44 12.67
N VAL A 333 -17.36 11.52 12.60
CA VAL A 333 -18.78 11.82 12.47
C VAL A 333 -19.51 11.22 13.66
N LYS A 334 -20.34 12.04 14.31
CA LYS A 334 -21.29 11.55 15.30
C LYS A 334 -22.49 10.94 14.59
N VAL A 335 -22.79 9.68 14.90
CA VAL A 335 -23.88 8.92 14.28
C VAL A 335 -25.22 9.45 14.77
N SER A 336 -26.13 9.78 13.85
CA SER A 336 -27.50 10.15 14.17
C SER A 336 -28.45 8.94 14.13
N ASP A 337 -29.67 9.08 14.67
CA ASP A 337 -30.69 8.03 14.64
C ASP A 337 -31.17 7.67 13.22
N GLN A 338 -30.90 8.54 12.24
CA GLN A 338 -31.28 8.33 10.83
C GLN A 338 -30.11 7.81 9.99
N ASP A 339 -28.91 7.71 10.57
CA ASP A 339 -27.75 7.26 9.85
C ASP A 339 -27.72 5.74 9.70
N THR A 340 -27.34 5.32 8.50
CA THR A 340 -27.03 3.93 8.17
C THR A 340 -25.57 3.84 7.78
N VAL A 341 -25.02 2.61 7.77
CA VAL A 341 -23.68 2.39 7.19
C VAL A 341 -23.58 2.94 5.77
N GLY A 342 -24.65 2.81 4.97
CA GLY A 342 -24.70 3.34 3.60
C GLY A 342 -24.65 4.87 3.56
N SER A 343 -25.45 5.55 4.38
CA SER A 343 -25.46 7.02 4.40
C SER A 343 -24.15 7.62 4.91
N LEU A 344 -23.48 6.95 5.87
CA LEU A 344 -22.19 7.38 6.40
C LEU A 344 -21.05 7.11 5.40
N ALA A 345 -21.03 5.93 4.78
CA ALA A 345 -20.06 5.60 3.75
C ALA A 345 -20.16 6.51 2.52
N ALA A 346 -21.37 6.94 2.14
CA ALA A 346 -21.59 7.87 1.04
C ALA A 346 -20.97 9.27 1.28
N ARG A 347 -20.62 9.61 2.52
CA ARG A 347 -19.89 10.85 2.85
C ARG A 347 -18.39 10.73 2.59
N MET A 348 -17.87 9.52 2.34
CA MET A 348 -16.45 9.29 2.12
C MET A 348 -16.01 9.59 0.68
N LYS A 349 -14.74 9.94 0.52
CA LYS A 349 -14.08 10.17 -0.79
C LYS A 349 -13.23 8.98 -1.27
N SER A 350 -13.49 7.79 -0.75
CA SER A 350 -12.70 6.57 -0.97
C SER A 350 -13.12 5.71 -2.17
N GLY A 351 -13.88 6.29 -3.13
CA GLY A 351 -14.30 5.59 -4.36
C GLY A 351 -15.38 4.53 -4.16
N ASP A 352 -15.48 3.60 -5.12
CA ASP A 352 -16.60 2.67 -5.29
C ASP A 352 -16.74 1.64 -4.15
N ASP A 353 -15.68 1.40 -3.36
CA ASP A 353 -15.70 0.48 -2.22
C ASP A 353 -15.80 1.19 -0.86
N ALA A 354 -16.28 2.44 -0.82
CA ALA A 354 -16.44 3.22 0.41
C ALA A 354 -17.21 2.47 1.51
N LEU A 355 -18.22 1.69 1.16
CA LEU A 355 -18.99 0.91 2.15
C LEU A 355 -18.15 -0.18 2.83
N LYS A 356 -17.30 -0.89 2.07
CA LYS A 356 -16.42 -1.91 2.63
C LYS A 356 -15.35 -1.26 3.50
N LEU A 357 -14.72 -0.19 3.00
CA LEU A 357 -13.70 0.55 3.75
C LEU A 357 -14.28 1.12 5.05
N PHE A 358 -15.47 1.72 5.01
CA PHE A 358 -16.15 2.26 6.19
C PHE A 358 -16.28 1.20 7.28
N ARG A 359 -16.72 -0.02 6.92
CA ARG A 359 -16.84 -1.13 7.88
C ARG A 359 -15.50 -1.51 8.46
N VAL A 360 -14.49 -1.67 7.60
CA VAL A 360 -13.14 -2.08 8.02
C VAL A 360 -12.54 -1.07 8.98
N ILE A 361 -12.49 0.21 8.60
CA ILE A 361 -11.87 1.24 9.45
C ILE A 361 -12.63 1.39 10.77
N ASN A 362 -13.94 1.18 10.82
CA ASN A 362 -14.73 1.26 12.06
C ASN A 362 -14.89 -0.07 12.81
N GLY A 363 -14.19 -1.12 12.41
CA GLY A 363 -14.25 -2.43 13.08
C GLY A 363 -15.63 -3.09 13.06
N LEU A 364 -16.49 -2.76 12.08
CA LEU A 364 -17.86 -3.27 12.00
C LEU A 364 -17.91 -4.61 11.26
N THR A 365 -18.58 -5.59 11.87
CA THR A 365 -18.84 -6.89 11.25
C THR A 365 -19.94 -6.81 10.16
N PRO A 366 -20.07 -7.81 9.28
CA PRO A 366 -21.15 -7.82 8.27
C PRO A 366 -22.54 -7.76 8.92
N GLY A 367 -23.35 -6.77 8.53
CA GLY A 367 -24.70 -6.56 9.05
C GLY A 367 -24.77 -5.70 10.31
N GLU A 368 -23.64 -5.42 10.95
CA GLU A 368 -23.57 -4.51 12.09
C GLU A 368 -23.80 -3.06 11.67
N ASN A 369 -24.51 -2.30 12.51
CA ASN A 369 -24.74 -0.86 12.36
C ASN A 369 -24.12 -0.13 13.56
N PRO A 370 -23.53 1.05 13.34
CA PRO A 370 -22.99 1.83 14.44
C PRO A 370 -24.12 2.36 15.34
N ALA A 371 -23.87 2.42 16.65
CA ALA A 371 -24.87 2.89 17.60
C ALA A 371 -25.11 4.40 17.45
N PRO A 372 -26.36 4.90 17.52
CA PRO A 372 -26.61 6.33 17.57
C PRO A 372 -25.85 7.02 18.71
N GLY A 373 -25.31 8.20 18.42
CA GLY A 373 -24.48 8.97 19.34
C GLY A 373 -23.00 8.56 19.40
N SER A 374 -22.63 7.39 18.86
CA SER A 374 -21.22 6.97 18.75
C SER A 374 -20.46 7.81 17.71
N MET A 375 -19.13 7.82 17.83
CA MET A 375 -18.24 8.43 16.84
C MET A 375 -17.74 7.37 15.87
N VAL A 376 -17.81 7.66 14.58
CA VAL A 376 -17.24 6.82 13.50
C VAL A 376 -16.25 7.62 12.68
N LYS A 377 -15.26 6.93 12.13
CA LYS A 377 -14.28 7.45 11.19
C LYS A 377 -14.85 7.44 9.78
N ILE A 378 -14.65 8.53 9.05
CA ILE A 378 -14.82 8.62 7.60
C ILE A 378 -13.53 9.14 6.96
N VAL A 379 -13.33 8.84 5.69
CA VAL A 379 -12.22 9.37 4.88
C VAL A 379 -12.75 10.51 4.03
N SER A 380 -12.35 11.75 4.34
CA SER A 380 -12.89 12.98 3.74
C SER A 380 -11.79 14.00 3.47
N ASP A 381 -12.01 14.88 2.50
CA ASP A 381 -11.18 16.06 2.21
C ASP A 381 -11.64 17.33 2.94
N GLN A 382 -12.69 17.23 3.78
CA GLN A 382 -13.29 18.33 4.56
C GLN A 382 -13.11 18.16 6.07
#